data_AF-A0A2V1K8E1-F1
#
_entry.id   AF-A0A2V1K8E1-F1
#
_cell.length_a   1.000
_cell.length_b   1.000
_cell.length_c   1.000
_cell.angle_alpha   90.00
_cell.angle_beta   90.00
_cell.angle_gamma   90.00
#
_symmetry.space_group_name_H-M   'P 1'
#
loop_
_entity.id
_entity.type
_entity.pdbx_description
1 polymer ?
#
loop_
_entity_poly.entity_id
_entity_poly.type
_entity_poly.pdbx_seq_one_letter_code
_entity_poly.pdbx_strand_id
1 'polypeptide(L)'
;MSTASSAVETPHILRPPYRDEQIDLGKEWDPPELRCGSTTQELGVWGEEVAYRHLRARSIQILERNWRCRRGEIDLICYDPARGSIFACEVKTRRDHGRVPAIESISRAKLARLRQLLAFWISTHNMHAELLEIDVIAITVSADHSWNLCHIEGVL
;
A
#
# COMPACT_ATOMS: atom_id res chain seq x y z
N MET A 1 -9.34 -17.92 49.07
CA MET A 1 -8.61 -16.71 48.63
C MET A 1 -7.60 -17.14 47.60
N SER A 2 -7.93 -16.95 46.32
CA SER A 2 -7.22 -16.03 45.42
C SER A 2 -6.09 -16.75 44.69
N THR A 3 -5.97 -16.76 43.37
CA THR A 3 -6.69 -16.10 42.28
C THR A 3 -6.25 -16.84 41.02
N ALA A 4 -7.18 -17.13 40.12
CA ALA A 4 -6.87 -17.64 38.79
C ALA A 4 -5.93 -16.68 38.06
N SER A 5 -4.77 -17.17 37.63
CA SER A 5 -3.92 -16.45 36.68
C SER A 5 -4.54 -16.63 35.30
N SER A 6 -5.32 -15.62 34.92
CA SER A 6 -5.86 -15.48 33.57
C SER A 6 -4.68 -15.29 32.62
N ALA A 7 -4.32 -16.33 31.88
CA ALA A 7 -3.42 -16.20 30.74
C ALA A 7 -4.09 -15.22 29.76
N VAL A 8 -3.45 -14.07 29.57
CA VAL A 8 -3.86 -13.10 28.56
C VAL A 8 -3.69 -13.79 27.21
N GLU A 9 -4.82 -14.11 26.56
CA GLU A 9 -4.85 -14.54 25.17
C GLU A 9 -4.05 -13.54 24.34
N THR A 10 -2.92 -14.01 23.81
CA THR A 10 -2.14 -13.29 22.82
C THR A 10 -3.09 -13.04 21.64
N PRO A 11 -3.30 -11.79 21.18
CA PRO A 11 -4.17 -11.56 20.05
C PRO A 11 -3.61 -12.35 18.87
N HIS A 12 -4.47 -13.16 18.26
CA HIS A 12 -4.18 -13.96 17.08
C HIS A 12 -3.53 -13.07 16.01
N ILE A 13 -2.20 -13.16 15.91
CA ILE A 13 -1.44 -12.58 14.81
C ILE A 13 -1.83 -13.39 13.58
N LEU A 14 -2.71 -12.81 12.76
CA LEU A 14 -3.06 -13.37 11.46
C LEU A 14 -1.78 -13.47 10.63
N ARG A 15 -1.35 -14.70 10.36
CA ARG A 15 -0.32 -15.05 9.37
C ARG A 15 -1.00 -15.69 8.16
N PRO A 16 -1.24 -14.94 7.09
CA PRO A 16 -1.31 -15.52 5.74
C PRO A 16 -0.66 -14.62 4.66
N PRO A 17 -0.43 -15.18 3.46
CA PRO A 17 0.89 -15.48 2.93
C PRO A 17 1.72 -14.23 2.56
N TYR A 18 2.90 -14.09 3.14
CA TYR A 18 4.00 -13.39 2.49
C TYR A 18 4.52 -14.32 1.39
N ARG A 19 4.21 -14.03 0.12
CA ARG A 19 5.06 -14.56 -0.94
C ARG A 19 6.39 -13.82 -0.82
N ASP A 20 7.36 -14.54 -0.26
CA ASP A 20 8.78 -14.34 -0.46
C ASP A 20 9.02 -14.20 -1.96
N GLU A 21 9.17 -12.97 -2.42
CA GLU A 21 9.94 -12.65 -3.61
C GLU A 21 10.51 -11.27 -3.29
N GLN A 22 11.76 -11.24 -2.81
CA GLN A 22 12.65 -10.15 -3.18
C GLN A 22 12.63 -10.11 -4.70
N ILE A 23 11.75 -9.29 -5.26
CA ILE A 23 11.65 -9.15 -6.70
C ILE A 23 12.92 -8.43 -7.13
N ASP A 24 13.85 -9.17 -7.73
CA ASP A 24 14.94 -8.59 -8.48
C ASP A 24 14.33 -8.02 -9.77
N LEU A 25 14.00 -6.73 -9.71
CA LEU A 25 13.33 -6.00 -10.79
C LEU A 25 14.31 -5.57 -11.90
N GLY A 26 15.56 -6.04 -11.88
CA GLY A 26 16.58 -5.72 -12.87
C GLY A 26 16.98 -4.23 -12.90
N LYS A 27 17.79 -3.83 -13.89
CA LYS A 27 18.30 -2.44 -14.04
C LYS A 27 17.26 -1.40 -14.48
N GLU A 28 16.06 -1.81 -14.90
CA GLU A 28 14.96 -0.89 -15.25
C GLU A 28 14.19 -0.37 -14.01
N TRP A 29 14.52 -0.91 -12.84
CA TRP A 29 14.05 -0.50 -11.52
C TRP A 29 14.95 0.58 -10.90
N ASP A 30 15.26 1.65 -11.63
CA ASP A 30 15.94 2.76 -10.96
C ASP A 30 14.88 3.56 -10.20
N PRO A 31 14.81 3.52 -8.85
CA PRO A 31 13.91 4.40 -8.11
C PRO A 31 14.32 5.85 -8.37
N PRO A 32 13.37 6.82 -8.30
CA PRO A 32 13.77 8.22 -8.27
C PRO A 32 14.76 8.47 -7.12
N GLU A 33 15.73 9.35 -7.31
CA GLU A 33 16.63 9.76 -6.22
C GLU A 33 15.83 10.43 -5.08
N LEU A 34 16.09 10.01 -3.83
CA LEU A 34 15.57 10.68 -2.66
C LEU A 34 16.61 11.69 -2.14
N ARG A 35 16.27 12.98 -2.18
CA ARG A 35 17.19 14.04 -1.75
C ARG A 35 17.36 14.06 -0.22
N CYS A 36 18.57 14.36 0.22
CA CYS A 36 18.81 14.68 1.63
C CYS A 36 18.04 15.95 2.01
N GLY A 37 17.38 15.94 3.17
CA GLY A 37 16.58 17.06 3.65
C GLY A 37 15.16 17.17 3.05
N SER A 38 14.69 16.18 2.28
CA SER A 38 13.31 16.20 1.76
C SER A 38 12.28 16.35 2.88
N THR A 39 11.33 17.26 2.64
CA THR A 39 10.13 17.46 3.46
C THR A 39 9.26 16.21 3.46
N THR A 40 8.32 16.12 4.41
CA THR A 40 7.34 15.01 4.45
C THR A 40 6.51 14.93 3.16
N GLN A 41 6.20 16.07 2.53
CA GLN A 41 5.46 16.11 1.28
C GLN A 41 6.29 15.55 0.11
N GLU A 42 7.54 15.99 -0.03
CA GLU A 42 8.44 15.47 -1.06
C GLU A 42 8.72 13.97 -0.87
N LEU A 43 8.83 13.52 0.38
CA LEU A 43 8.95 12.10 0.72
C LEU A 43 7.70 11.30 0.31
N GLY A 44 6.51 11.88 0.48
CA GLY A 44 5.25 11.29 0.03
C GLY A 44 5.22 11.12 -1.48
N VAL A 45 5.48 12.19 -2.23
CA VAL A 45 5.53 12.20 -3.70
C VAL A 45 6.57 11.20 -4.24
N TRP A 46 7.75 11.16 -3.62
CA TRP A 46 8.78 10.19 -3.97
C TRP A 46 8.30 8.75 -3.79
N GLY A 47 7.62 8.45 -2.69
CA GLY A 47 7.10 7.10 -2.44
C GLY A 47 5.94 6.70 -3.35
N GLU A 48 5.05 7.63 -3.71
CA GLU A 48 4.02 7.40 -4.73
C GLU A 48 4.64 7.02 -6.09
N GLU A 49 5.74 7.66 -6.46
CA GLU A 49 6.46 7.34 -7.70
C GLU A 49 7.16 5.97 -7.62
N VAL A 50 7.78 5.63 -6.48
CA VAL A 50 8.33 4.28 -6.25
C VAL A 50 7.23 3.22 -6.33
N ALA A 51 6.07 3.45 -5.70
CA ALA A 51 4.93 2.54 -5.74
C ALA A 51 4.38 2.37 -7.17
N TYR A 52 4.25 3.47 -7.93
CA TYR A 52 3.86 3.45 -9.33
C TYR A 52 4.78 2.56 -10.16
N ARG A 53 6.10 2.75 -10.04
CA ARG A 53 7.08 1.92 -10.75
C ARG A 53 6.95 0.46 -10.33
N HIS A 54 6.78 0.18 -9.03
CA HIS A 54 6.76 -1.20 -8.49
C HIS A 54 5.66 -2.02 -9.15
N LEU A 55 4.48 -1.42 -9.20
CA LEU A 55 3.30 -2.02 -9.82
C LEU A 55 3.50 -2.18 -11.34
N ARG A 56 4.03 -1.16 -12.02
CA ARG A 56 4.32 -1.23 -13.47
C ARG A 56 5.29 -2.35 -13.82
N ALA A 57 6.36 -2.53 -13.04
CA ALA A 57 7.34 -3.59 -13.26
C ALA A 57 6.75 -4.99 -13.05
N ARG A 58 5.65 -5.09 -12.28
CA ARG A 58 4.85 -6.31 -12.10
C ARG A 58 3.73 -6.46 -13.15
N SER A 59 3.80 -5.73 -14.25
CA SER A 59 2.78 -5.72 -15.32
C SER A 59 1.38 -5.28 -14.87
N ILE A 60 1.28 -4.61 -13.71
CA ILE A 60 0.03 -4.03 -13.24
C ILE A 60 -0.21 -2.73 -14.00
N GLN A 61 -1.44 -2.57 -14.48
CA GLN A 61 -1.85 -1.38 -15.22
C GLN A 61 -2.28 -0.31 -14.23
N ILE A 62 -1.75 0.90 -14.38
CA ILE A 62 -2.15 2.06 -13.59
C ILE A 62 -3.25 2.77 -14.36
N LEU A 63 -4.47 2.74 -13.83
CA LEU A 63 -5.65 3.37 -14.41
C LEU A 63 -5.69 4.84 -14.05
N GLU A 64 -5.35 5.18 -12.80
CA GLU A 64 -5.27 6.56 -12.34
C GLU A 64 -4.28 6.75 -11.19
N ARG A 65 -3.72 7.95 -11.07
CA ARG A 65 -2.83 8.38 -9.99
C ARG A 65 -3.42 9.61 -9.31
N ASN A 66 -3.30 9.69 -7.99
CA ASN A 66 -3.71 10.83 -7.17
C ASN A 66 -5.15 11.27 -7.46
N TRP A 67 -6.05 10.31 -7.64
CA TRP A 67 -7.45 10.57 -7.94
C TRP A 67 -8.13 11.19 -6.73
N ARG A 68 -8.85 12.29 -6.95
CA ARG A 68 -9.47 13.12 -5.90
C ARG A 68 -10.91 13.43 -6.28
N CYS A 69 -11.80 13.32 -5.31
CA CYS A 69 -13.18 13.77 -5.43
C CYS A 69 -13.63 14.43 -4.11
N ARG A 70 -14.85 14.96 -4.08
CA ARG A 70 -15.40 15.60 -2.86
C ARG A 70 -15.45 14.66 -1.63
N ARG A 71 -15.39 13.34 -1.84
CA ARG A 71 -15.52 12.31 -0.79
C ARG A 71 -14.17 11.85 -0.23
N GLY A 72 -13.06 12.19 -0.89
CA GLY A 72 -11.72 11.76 -0.52
C GLY A 72 -10.83 11.51 -1.74
N GLU A 73 -9.75 10.77 -1.51
CA GLU A 73 -8.69 10.51 -2.47
C GLU A 73 -8.25 9.04 -2.46
N ILE A 74 -7.69 8.61 -3.58
CA ILE A 74 -6.98 7.33 -3.74
C ILE A 74 -5.64 7.64 -4.43
N ASP A 75 -4.55 7.15 -3.85
CA ASP A 75 -3.20 7.40 -4.37
C ASP A 75 -3.01 6.73 -5.74
N LEU A 76 -3.36 5.45 -5.85
CA LEU A 76 -3.27 4.69 -7.10
C LEU A 76 -4.51 3.82 -7.32
N ILE A 77 -5.04 3.82 -8.54
CA ILE A 77 -6.10 2.90 -8.98
C ILE A 77 -5.52 2.04 -10.09
N CYS A 78 -5.60 0.73 -9.91
CA CYS A 78 -4.84 -0.23 -10.69
C CYS A 78 -5.73 -1.36 -11.21
N TYR A 79 -5.33 -1.96 -12.32
CA TYR A 79 -5.88 -3.22 -12.84
C TYR A 79 -4.77 -4.26 -12.90
N ASP A 80 -5.01 -5.42 -12.31
CA ASP A 80 -4.14 -6.59 -12.40
C ASP A 80 -4.74 -7.56 -13.44
N PRO A 81 -4.14 -7.66 -14.65
CA PRO A 81 -4.64 -8.59 -15.67
C PRO A 81 -4.49 -10.07 -15.28
N ALA A 82 -3.53 -10.42 -14.43
CA ALA A 82 -3.32 -11.79 -13.99
C ALA A 82 -4.40 -12.23 -12.99
N ARG A 83 -4.93 -11.30 -12.19
CA ARG A 83 -6.01 -11.54 -11.22
C ARG A 83 -7.40 -11.21 -11.76
N GLY A 84 -7.50 -10.43 -12.84
CA GLY A 84 -8.78 -9.90 -13.31
C GLY A 84 -9.41 -8.89 -12.33
N SER A 85 -8.59 -8.25 -11.48
CA SER A 85 -9.08 -7.38 -10.41
C SER A 85 -8.73 -5.91 -10.64
N ILE A 86 -9.61 -5.02 -10.17
CA ILE A 86 -9.32 -3.59 -10.02
C ILE A 86 -9.12 -3.31 -8.54
N PHE A 87 -8.05 -2.63 -8.18
CA PHE A 87 -7.76 -2.32 -6.78
C PHE A 87 -7.36 -0.86 -6.58
N ALA A 88 -7.69 -0.36 -5.39
CA ALA A 88 -7.15 0.90 -4.88
C ALA A 88 -5.90 0.57 -4.06
N CYS A 89 -4.79 1.24 -4.32
CA CYS A 89 -3.57 1.11 -3.57
C CYS A 89 -3.29 2.38 -2.78
N GLU A 90 -3.21 2.22 -1.46
CA GLU A 90 -2.75 3.25 -0.52
C GLU A 90 -1.23 3.19 -0.37
N VAL A 91 -0.56 4.33 -0.52
CA VAL A 91 0.90 4.42 -0.41
C VAL A 91 1.28 5.15 0.87
N LYS A 92 2.11 4.52 1.70
CA LYS A 92 2.62 5.10 2.94
C LYS A 92 4.14 5.13 2.95
N THR A 93 4.68 6.33 2.95
CA THR A 93 6.13 6.56 3.08
C THR A 93 6.45 7.13 4.44
N ARG A 94 7.47 6.57 5.09
CA ARG A 94 7.99 7.10 6.37
C ARG A 94 9.50 7.00 6.45
N ARG A 95 10.09 7.80 7.33
CA ARG A 95 11.47 7.60 7.79
C ARG A 95 11.49 6.57 8.92
N ASP A 96 12.54 5.75 8.99
CA ASP A 96 12.71 4.80 10.08
C ASP A 96 13.10 5.55 11.37
N HIS A 97 12.25 5.44 12.40
CA HIS A 97 12.48 5.98 13.74
C HIS A 97 12.32 4.91 14.82
N GLY A 98 12.39 3.63 14.46
CA GLY A 98 12.11 2.50 15.35
C GLY A 98 10.89 1.73 14.88
N ARG A 99 11.10 0.44 14.60
CA ARG A 99 10.17 -0.48 13.95
C ARG A 99 8.76 -0.46 14.54
N VAL A 100 7.78 -0.13 13.70
CA VAL A 100 6.41 -0.66 13.77
C VAL A 100 6.01 -1.07 12.34
N PRO A 101 5.45 -2.28 12.11
CA PRO A 101 4.99 -2.68 10.79
C PRO A 101 3.97 -1.67 10.25
N ALA A 102 4.15 -1.21 9.01
CA ALA A 102 3.25 -0.23 8.39
C ALA A 102 1.77 -0.67 8.40
N ILE A 103 1.57 -1.98 8.40
CA ILE A 103 0.28 -2.66 8.35
C ILE A 103 -0.59 -2.36 9.58
N GLU A 104 0.01 -2.18 10.76
CA GLU A 104 -0.72 -1.90 12.01
C GLU A 104 -1.42 -0.53 11.97
N SER A 105 -1.04 0.33 11.02
CA SER A 105 -1.50 1.73 10.95
C SER A 105 -2.71 1.99 10.05
N ILE A 106 -3.27 0.98 9.36
CA ILE A 106 -4.46 1.19 8.52
C ILE A 106 -5.70 0.72 9.29
N SER A 107 -6.50 1.71 9.72
CA SER A 107 -7.74 1.42 10.43
C SER A 107 -8.78 0.80 9.50
N ARG A 108 -9.67 -0.03 10.07
CA ARG A 108 -10.85 -0.56 9.35
C ARG A 108 -11.70 0.56 8.72
N ALA A 109 -11.78 1.72 9.37
CA ALA A 109 -12.47 2.89 8.84
C ALA A 109 -11.80 3.43 7.56
N LYS A 110 -10.47 3.38 7.47
CA LYS A 110 -9.73 3.78 6.26
C LYS A 110 -9.97 2.78 5.12
N LEU A 111 -9.89 1.48 5.38
CA LEU A 111 -10.21 0.44 4.38
C LEU A 111 -11.64 0.57 3.85
N ALA A 112 -12.62 0.75 4.75
CA ALA A 112 -14.01 0.93 4.37
C ALA A 112 -14.22 2.18 3.49
N ARG A 113 -13.51 3.28 3.79
CA ARG A 113 -13.54 4.50 2.96
C ARG A 113 -12.92 4.26 1.59
N LEU A 114 -11.75 3.63 1.51
CA LEU A 114 -11.08 3.34 0.24
C LEU A 114 -11.97 2.44 -0.64
N ARG A 115 -12.63 1.43 -0.07
CA ARG A 115 -13.60 0.59 -0.79
C ARG A 115 -14.76 1.39 -1.36
N GLN A 116 -15.33 2.32 -0.60
CA GLN A 116 -16.41 3.18 -1.07
C GLN A 116 -15.96 4.14 -2.18
N LEU A 117 -14.72 4.64 -2.08
CA LEU A 117 -14.11 5.51 -3.07
C LEU A 117 -13.83 4.75 -4.38
N LEU A 118 -13.30 3.53 -4.29
CA LEU A 118 -13.04 2.68 -5.45
C LEU A 118 -14.34 2.32 -6.17
N ALA A 119 -15.38 1.90 -5.43
CA ALA A 119 -16.69 1.63 -6.01
C ALA A 119 -17.29 2.87 -6.71
N PHE A 120 -17.09 4.06 -6.12
CA PHE A 120 -17.53 5.31 -6.75
C PHE A 120 -16.76 5.57 -8.05
N TRP A 121 -15.43 5.45 -8.02
CA TRP A 121 -14.59 5.62 -9.20
C TRP A 121 -15.01 4.70 -10.35
N ILE A 122 -15.28 3.42 -10.05
CA ILE A 122 -15.73 2.44 -11.05
C ILE A 122 -17.05 2.88 -11.69
N SER A 123 -18.01 3.31 -10.86
CA SER A 123 -19.31 3.76 -11.35
C SER A 123 -19.23 5.00 -12.24
N THR A 124 -18.30 5.93 -11.96
CA THR A 124 -18.16 7.17 -12.74
C THR A 124 -17.37 6.98 -14.03
N HIS A 125 -16.53 5.95 -14.10
CA HIS A 125 -15.71 5.63 -15.28
C HIS A 125 -16.32 4.51 -16.16
N ASN A 126 -17.51 4.02 -15.81
CA ASN A 126 -18.19 2.93 -16.51
C ASN A 126 -17.31 1.69 -16.70
N MET A 127 -16.50 1.38 -15.68
CA MET A 127 -15.60 0.24 -15.66
C MET A 127 -16.30 -0.97 -15.05
N HIS A 128 -15.84 -2.16 -15.43
CA HIS A 128 -16.26 -3.42 -14.82
C HIS A 128 -15.03 -4.18 -14.33
N ALA A 129 -15.15 -4.81 -13.17
CA ALA A 129 -14.13 -5.69 -12.60
C ALA A 129 -14.81 -6.87 -11.92
N GLU A 130 -14.21 -8.05 -12.04
CA GLU A 130 -14.70 -9.27 -11.40
C GLU A 130 -14.46 -9.24 -9.89
N LEU A 131 -13.37 -8.59 -9.49
CA LEU A 131 -12.93 -8.50 -8.10
C LEU A 131 -12.44 -7.08 -7.78
N LEU A 132 -12.84 -6.57 -6.61
CA LEU A 132 -12.41 -5.29 -6.07
C LEU A 132 -11.61 -5.48 -4.80
N GLU A 133 -10.41 -4.92 -4.76
CA GLU A 133 -9.46 -5.14 -3.68
C GLU A 133 -8.86 -3.82 -3.19
N ILE A 134 -8.29 -3.86 -2.00
CA ILE A 134 -7.52 -2.76 -1.44
C ILE A 134 -6.11 -3.26 -1.14
N ASP A 135 -5.14 -2.64 -1.80
CA ASP A 135 -3.74 -2.94 -1.62
C ASP A 135 -3.06 -1.81 -0.83
N VAL A 136 -1.93 -2.13 -0.22
CA VAL A 136 -1.14 -1.19 0.57
C VAL A 136 0.32 -1.34 0.21
N ILE A 137 0.93 -0.25 -0.22
CA ILE A 137 2.39 -0.16 -0.38
C ILE A 137 2.96 0.68 0.74
N ALA A 138 3.83 0.09 1.54
CA ALA A 138 4.55 0.77 2.59
C ALA A 138 6.03 0.86 2.27
N ILE A 139 6.57 2.08 2.29
CA ILE A 139 7.97 2.36 2.03
C ILE A 139 8.59 2.94 3.30
N THR A 140 9.67 2.32 3.76
CA THR A 140 10.46 2.79 4.91
C THR A 140 11.81 3.24 4.41
N VAL A 141 12.19 4.47 4.76
CA VAL A 141 13.45 5.11 4.37
C VAL A 141 14.36 5.22 5.59
N SER A 142 15.54 4.62 5.50
CA SER A 142 16.58 4.64 6.51
C SER A 142 17.34 5.98 6.53
N ALA A 143 18.10 6.22 7.59
CA ALA A 143 18.92 7.43 7.73
C ALA A 143 20.05 7.52 6.69
N ASP A 144 20.53 6.39 6.16
CA ASP A 144 21.51 6.31 5.08
C ASP A 144 20.90 6.42 3.67
N HIS A 145 19.63 6.81 3.57
CA HIS A 145 18.84 6.90 2.34
C HIS A 145 18.56 5.56 1.64
N SER A 146 18.99 4.43 2.21
CA SER A 146 18.45 3.14 1.80
C SER A 146 16.96 3.07 2.12
N TRP A 147 16.24 2.22 1.41
CA TRP A 147 14.80 2.07 1.61
C TRP A 147 14.34 0.66 1.31
N ASN A 148 13.21 0.27 1.92
CA ASN A 148 12.54 -0.98 1.66
C ASN A 148 11.07 -0.74 1.34
N LEU A 149 10.53 -1.53 0.41
CA LEU A 149 9.12 -1.54 0.03
C LEU A 149 8.47 -2.84 0.51
N CYS A 150 7.28 -2.72 1.08
CA CYS A 150 6.41 -3.83 1.43
C CYS A 150 5.08 -3.62 0.71
N HIS A 151 4.71 -4.54 -0.18
CA HIS A 151 3.43 -4.54 -0.87
C HIS A 151 2.53 -5.60 -0.24
N ILE A 152 1.36 -5.19 0.26
CA ILE A 152 0.35 -6.11 0.79
C ILE A 152 -0.85 -6.04 -0.13
N GLU A 153 -1.18 -7.17 -0.71
CA GLU A 153 -2.29 -7.35 -1.63
C GLU A 153 -3.54 -7.83 -0.88
N GLY A 154 -4.72 -7.35 -1.28
CA GLY A 154 -6.00 -7.87 -0.79
C GLY A 154 -6.19 -7.73 0.72
N VAL A 155 -5.91 -6.53 1.27
CA VAL A 155 -6.07 -6.24 2.71
C VAL A 155 -7.54 -6.30 3.15
N LEU A 156 -8.48 -6.32 2.20
CA LEU A 156 -9.92 -6.50 2.41
C LEU A 156 -10.53 -7.25 1.23
#